data_AF-A0A838VI94-F1
#
_entry.id   AF-A0A838VI94-F1
#
_cell.length_a   1.000
_cell.length_b   1.000
_cell.length_c   1.000
_cell.angle_alpha   90.00
_cell.angle_beta   90.00
_cell.angle_gamma   90.00
#
_symmetry.space_group_name_H-M   'P 1'
#
loop_
_entity.id
_entity.type
_entity.pdbx_description
1 polymer ?
#
loop_
_entity_poly.entity_id
_entity_poly.type
_entity_poly.pdbx_seq_one_letter_code
_entity_poly.pdbx_strand_id
1 'polypeptide(L)' 'MKGYVKGTMIVLQEQLPDNITEGDQVEVIIIPLTKKYNFPTFKLGIKEEYLKREIIYERD' A
#
# COMPACT_ATOMS: atom_id res chain seq x y z
N MET A 1 11.98 -14.26 3.71
CA MET A 1 12.46 -12.89 3.95
C MET A 1 11.26 -11.97 4.09
N LYS A 2 11.26 -11.12 5.11
CA LYS A 2 10.25 -10.08 5.30
C LYS A 2 10.80 -8.71 4.96
N GLY A 3 9.96 -7.86 4.39
CA GLY A 3 10.29 -6.50 4.04
C GLY A 3 9.03 -5.68 3.81
N TYR A 4 9.20 -4.38 3.64
CA TYR A 4 8.12 -3.47 3.28
C TYR A 4 8.48 -2.67 2.02
N VAL A 5 7.44 -2.30 1.27
CA VAL A 5 7.59 -1.49 0.06
C VAL A 5 7.56 -0.02 0.46
N LYS A 6 8.57 0.76 0.05
CA LYS A 6 8.68 2.21 0.23
C LYS A 6 8.84 2.86 -1.14
N GLY A 7 7.73 3.21 -1.78
CA GLY A 7 7.73 3.71 -3.15
C GLY A 7 8.19 2.63 -4.13
N THR A 8 9.31 2.87 -4.81
CA THR A 8 9.94 1.90 -5.75
C THR A 8 10.98 1.00 -5.08
N MET A 9 11.27 1.20 -3.79
CA MET A 9 12.25 0.40 -3.05
C MET A 9 11.58 -0.67 -2.19
N ILE A 10 12.23 -1.83 -2.08
CA ILE A 10 11.89 -2.87 -1.12
C ILE A 10 12.92 -2.82 0.00
N VAL A 11 12.46 -2.54 1.23
CA VAL A 11 13.31 -2.50 2.42
C VAL A 11 13.16 -3.82 3.15
N LEU A 12 14.24 -4.59 3.20
CA LEU A 12 14.27 -5.86 3.92
C LEU A 12 14.41 -5.60 5.43
N GLN A 13 13.62 -6.32 6.22
CA GLN A 13 13.71 -6.32 7.69
C GLN A 13 14.67 -7.41 8.19
N GLU A 14 14.85 -8.45 7.39
CA GLU A 14 15.75 -9.58 7.63
C GLU A 14 16.93 -9.50 6.66
N GLN A 15 18.07 -10.03 7.07
CA GLN A 15 19.28 -10.04 6.26
C GLN A 15 19.10 -10.92 5.01
N LEU A 16 19.72 -10.52 3.89
CA LEU A 16 19.78 -11.35 2.69
C LEU A 16 20.54 -12.64 3.00
N PRO A 17 20.10 -13.80 2.50
CA PRO A 17 20.89 -15.02 2.59
C PRO A 17 22.22 -14.86 1.84
N ASP A 18 23.28 -15.46 2.37
CA ASP A 18 24.67 -15.29 1.91
C ASP A 18 24.93 -15.75 0.46
N ASN A 19 23.93 -16.39 -0.15
CA ASN A 19 23.98 -16.87 -1.53
C ASN A 19 23.53 -15.82 -2.57
N ILE A 20 23.10 -14.63 -2.15
CA ILE A 20 22.71 -13.54 -3.05
C ILE A 20 23.81 -12.48 -3.04
N THR A 21 24.35 -12.20 -4.22
CA THR A 21 25.43 -11.23 -4.43
C THR A 21 24.98 -10.04 -5.25
N GLU A 22 25.77 -8.97 -5.20
CA GLU A 22 25.49 -7.78 -5.99
C GLU A 22 25.60 -8.09 -7.49
N GLY A 23 24.56 -7.71 -8.25
CA GLY A 23 24.45 -8.01 -9.68
C GLY A 23 23.56 -9.22 -10.01
N ASP A 24 23.15 -10.00 -9.01
CA ASP A 24 22.25 -11.12 -9.23
C ASP A 24 20.83 -10.64 -9.60
N GLN A 25 20.24 -11.31 -10.59
CA GLN A 25 18.84 -11.13 -10.94
C GLN A 25 17.99 -11.98 -9.99
N VAL A 26 17.09 -11.33 -9.25
CA VAL A 26 16.19 -12.01 -8.31
C VAL A 26 14.73 -11.76 -8.66
N GLU A 27 13.90 -12.77 -8.50
CA GLU A 27 12.45 -12.65 -8.62
C GLU A 27 11.86 -12.30 -7.25
N VAL A 28 10.99 -11.28 -7.20
CA VAL A 28 10.36 -10.85 -5.96
C VAL A 28 8.85 -10.94 -6.08
N ILE A 29 8.23 -11.74 -5.22
CA ILE A 29 6.78 -11.87 -5.12
C ILE A 29 6.30 -11.02 -3.94
N ILE A 30 5.53 -9.97 -4.23
CA ILE A 30 4.93 -9.11 -3.21
C ILE A 30 3.54 -9.65 -2.87
N ILE A 31 3.37 -10.13 -1.65
CA ILE A 31 2.08 -10.60 -1.14
C ILE A 31 1.45 -9.48 -0.30
N PRO A 32 0.42 -8.77 -0.80
CA PRO A 32 -0.23 -7.73 -0.03
C PRO A 32 -0.98 -8.35 1.16
N LEU A 33 -0.67 -7.89 2.38
CA LEU A 33 -1.41 -8.29 3.56
C LEU A 33 -2.78 -7.59 3.55
N THR A 34 -3.83 -8.34 3.25
CA THR A 34 -5.20 -7.85 3.35
C THR A 34 -5.50 -7.59 4.83
N LYS A 35 -5.74 -6.33 5.20
CA LYS A 35 -6.21 -6.01 6.55
C LYS A 35 -7.59 -6.63 6.73
N LYS A 36 -7.67 -7.68 7.54
CA LYS A 36 -8.94 -8.29 7.97
C LYS A 36 -9.45 -7.48 9.15
N TYR A 37 -10.54 -6.75 8.96
CA TYR A 37 -11.19 -6.00 10.02
C TYR A 37 -12.21 -6.88 10.73
N ASN A 38 -12.26 -6.83 12.06
CA ASN A 38 -13.25 -7.55 12.87
C ASN A 38 -14.63 -6.86 12.89
N PHE A 39 -14.81 -5.82 12.07
CA PHE A 39 -16.03 -5.04 11.94
C PHE A 39 -16.43 -4.93 10.47
N PRO A 40 -17.72 -4.74 10.16
CA PRO A 40 -18.18 -4.52 8.80
C PRO A 40 -17.46 -3.31 8.21
N THR A 41 -16.77 -3.52 7.09
CA THR A 41 -16.22 -2.42 6.32
C THR A 41 -17.15 -2.09 5.18
N PHE A 42 -17.29 -0.80 4.88
CA PHE A 42 -17.99 -0.31 3.71
C PHE A 42 -17.00 0.48 2.87
N LYS A 43 -17.13 0.37 1.55
CA LYS A 43 -16.35 1.22 0.64
C LYS A 43 -16.89 2.65 0.76
N LEU A 44 -16.10 3.54 1.34
CA LEU A 44 -16.32 4.98 1.25
C LEU A 44 -16.04 5.42 -0.20
N GLY A 45 -17.06 5.28 -1.05
CA GLY A 45 -17.07 5.90 -2.37
C GLY A 45 -17.73 7.27 -2.24
N ILE A 46 -16.99 8.34 -2.54
CA ILE A 46 -17.62 9.63 -2.83
C ILE A 46 -18.28 9.44 -4.19
N LYS A 47 -19.61 9.53 -4.28
CA LYS A 47 -20.23 9.50 -5.61
C LYS A 47 -19.73 10.73 -6.39
N GLU A 48 -19.37 10.54 -7.65
CA GLU A 48 -18.83 11.59 -8.54
C GLU A 48 -19.68 12.87 -8.54
N GLU A 49 -21.00 12.73 -8.37
CA GLU A 49 -21.96 13.83 -8.26
C GLU A 49 -21.74 14.76 -7.04
N TYR A 50 -20.96 14.36 -6.04
CA TYR A 50 -20.60 15.18 -4.87
C TYR A 50 -19.20 15.81 -5.00
N LEU A 51 -18.33 15.32 -5.88
CA LEU A 51 -16.99 15.90 -6.10
C LEU A 51 -17.06 17.27 -6.78
N LYS A 52 -18.13 17.53 -7.55
CA LYS A 52 -18.33 18.77 -8.33
C LYS A 52 -19.30 19.74 -7.67
N ARG A 53 -19.75 19.50 -6.44
CA ARG A 53 -20.65 20.42 -5.75
C ARG A 53 -19.88 21.65 -5.32
N GLU A 54 -20.41 22.83 -5.62
CA GLU A 54 -19.99 24.06 -4.96
C GLU A 54 -20.16 23.87 -3.45
N ILE A 55 -19.16 24.31 -2.69
CA ILE A 55 -19.05 24.14 -1.24
C ILE A 55 -20.37 24.57 -0.57
N ILE A 56 -21.10 23.63 0.02
CA ILE A 56 -22.43 23.88 0.60
C ILE A 56 -22.31 24.38 2.06
N TYR A 57 -21.18 24.12 2.72
CA TYR A 57 -20.96 24.56 4.10
C TYR A 57 -20.01 25.76 4.13
N GLU A 58 -20.65 26.92 4.27
CA GLU A 58 -20.24 28.24 4.81
C GLU A 58 -18.82 28.76 4.50
N ARG A 59 -18.76 29.93 3.86
CA ARG A 59 -17.60 30.83 3.90
C ARG A 59 -17.84 31.84 5.02
N ASP A 60 -16.80 32.10 5.82
CA ASP A 60 -16.74 33.19 6.82
C ASP A 60 -17.25 34.53 6.29
#